data_AF-A0A8J9Y5W5-F1
#
_entry.id   AF-A0A8J9Y5W5-F1
#
_cell.length_a   1.000
_cell.length_b   1.000
_cell.length_c   1.000
_cell.angle_alpha   90.00
_cell.angle_beta   90.00
_cell.angle_gamma   90.00
#
_symmetry.space_group_name_H-M   'P 1'
#
loop_
_entity.id
_entity.type
_entity.pdbx_description
1 polymer ?
#
loop_
_entity_poly.entity_id
_entity_poly.type
_entity_poly.pdbx_seq_one_letter_code
_entity_poly.pdbx_strand_id
1 'polypeptide(L)'
;MYTKYKEKQKEPTEESKTSEEEAATKIQAAFRGHKTRQSISMKTSKPSQQPEPEPTKAELEAEFRSDDKELCNAATKIQASFRGHQARKQTQPVEKTKEEQDKEDIDNIDLTDPDLNKAATKIQASFRGHKISLDSGQP
;
A
#
# COMPACT_ATOMS: atom_id res chain seq x y z
N MET A 1 -12.60 -62.54 -4.63
CA MET A 1 -11.60 -61.56 -5.08
C MET A 1 -12.26 -60.48 -5.93
N TYR A 2 -12.62 -59.33 -5.37
CA TYR A 2 -12.45 -57.98 -5.96
C TYR A 2 -13.08 -56.92 -5.03
N THR A 3 -12.25 -56.16 -4.32
CA THR A 3 -12.65 -54.98 -3.55
C THR A 3 -12.80 -53.80 -4.50
N LYS A 4 -14.03 -53.35 -4.71
CA LYS A 4 -14.37 -52.18 -5.53
C LYS A 4 -13.95 -50.92 -4.76
N TYR A 5 -12.82 -50.33 -5.15
CA TYR A 5 -12.35 -49.06 -4.62
C TYR A 5 -13.36 -47.97 -5.02
N LYS A 6 -14.05 -47.40 -4.01
CA LYS A 6 -14.86 -46.20 -4.16
C LYS A 6 -13.91 -45.01 -4.14
N GLU A 7 -13.63 -44.47 -5.31
CA GLU A 7 -12.90 -43.21 -5.49
C GLU A 7 -13.72 -42.08 -4.87
N LYS A 8 -13.25 -41.60 -3.72
CA LYS A 8 -13.87 -40.54 -2.94
C LYS A 8 -13.48 -39.22 -3.61
N GLN A 9 -14.38 -38.66 -4.41
CA GLN A 9 -14.25 -37.30 -4.93
C GLN A 9 -13.99 -36.36 -3.76
N LYS A 10 -12.79 -35.75 -3.71
CA LYS A 10 -12.47 -34.69 -2.76
C LYS A 10 -13.17 -33.43 -3.25
N GLU A 11 -14.31 -33.12 -2.65
CA GLU A 11 -14.97 -31.82 -2.77
C GLU A 11 -13.95 -30.71 -2.41
N PRO A 12 -13.77 -29.69 -3.26
CA PRO A 12 -12.89 -28.56 -2.96
C PRO A 12 -13.42 -27.82 -1.74
N THR A 13 -12.61 -27.75 -0.70
CA THR A 13 -12.91 -27.05 0.54
C THR A 13 -12.97 -25.54 0.26
N GLU A 14 -13.90 -24.82 0.88
CA GLU A 14 -14.11 -23.37 0.64
C GLU A 14 -12.83 -22.53 0.77
N GLU A 15 -11.91 -22.92 1.66
CA GLU A 15 -10.58 -22.34 1.82
C GLU A 15 -9.68 -22.41 0.57
N SER A 16 -9.81 -23.45 -0.27
CA SER A 16 -9.03 -23.56 -1.49
C SER A 16 -9.55 -22.63 -2.58
N LYS A 17 -10.87 -22.40 -2.63
CA LYS A 17 -11.50 -21.49 -3.60
C LYS A 17 -11.13 -20.04 -3.32
N THR A 18 -11.17 -19.62 -2.05
CA THR A 18 -10.76 -18.25 -1.68
C THR A 18 -9.29 -18.00 -1.98
N SER A 19 -8.41 -18.98 -1.73
CA SER A 19 -6.98 -18.87 -2.07
C SER A 19 -6.74 -18.81 -3.58
N GLU A 20 -7.52 -19.53 -4.38
CA GLU A 20 -7.43 -19.49 -5.85
C GLU A 20 -7.92 -18.15 -6.40
N GLU A 21 -9.00 -17.59 -5.85
CA GLU A 21 -9.53 -16.28 -6.22
C GLU A 21 -8.56 -15.14 -5.90
N GLU A 22 -7.91 -15.18 -4.73
CA GLU A 22 -6.86 -14.23 -4.35
C GLU A 22 -5.66 -14.30 -5.28
N ALA A 23 -5.19 -15.52 -5.58
CA ALA A 23 -4.09 -15.76 -6.51
C ALA A 23 -4.44 -15.26 -7.91
N ALA A 24 -5.65 -15.55 -8.40
CA ALA A 24 -6.14 -15.09 -9.70
C ALA A 24 -6.19 -13.55 -9.76
N THR A 25 -6.72 -12.90 -8.72
CA THR A 25 -6.75 -11.43 -8.64
C THR A 25 -5.36 -10.82 -8.69
N LYS A 26 -4.37 -11.44 -8.00
CA LYS A 26 -2.97 -10.99 -8.03
C LYS A 26 -2.35 -11.12 -9.42
N ILE A 27 -2.59 -12.24 -10.11
CA ILE A 27 -2.11 -12.48 -11.48
C ILE A 27 -2.76 -11.49 -12.46
N GLN A 28 -4.07 -11.27 -12.35
CA GLN A 28 -4.81 -10.31 -13.18
C GLN A 28 -4.29 -8.88 -12.98
N ALA A 29 -4.09 -8.45 -11.73
CA ALA A 29 -3.54 -7.14 -11.41
C ALA A 29 -2.11 -6.97 -11.98
N ALA A 30 -1.26 -7.98 -11.81
CA ALA A 30 0.10 -7.98 -12.34
C ALA A 30 0.13 -7.89 -13.88
N PHE A 31 -0.72 -8.67 -14.55
CA PHE A 31 -0.83 -8.68 -16.01
C PHE A 31 -1.35 -7.36 -16.57
N ARG A 32 -2.42 -6.80 -15.97
CA ARG A 32 -2.95 -5.48 -16.35
C ARG A 32 -1.86 -4.42 -16.24
N GLY A 33 -1.13 -4.42 -15.12
CA GLY A 33 0.01 -3.51 -14.92
C GLY A 33 1.12 -3.72 -15.96
N HIS A 34 1.45 -4.97 -16.28
CA HIS A 34 2.46 -5.29 -17.29
C HIS A 34 2.05 -4.80 -18.68
N LYS A 35 0.79 -4.99 -19.10
CA LYS A 35 0.26 -4.49 -20.37
C LYS A 35 0.33 -2.97 -20.46
N THR A 36 -0.07 -2.25 -19.41
CA THR A 36 0.06 -0.79 -19.36
C THR A 36 1.53 -0.37 -19.49
N ARG A 37 2.44 -0.94 -18.70
CA ARG A 37 3.89 -0.64 -18.77
C ARG A 37 4.49 -0.95 -20.13
N GLN A 38 4.13 -2.08 -20.75
CA GLN A 38 4.60 -2.47 -22.08
C GLN A 38 4.11 -1.49 -23.15
N SER A 39 2.85 -1.07 -23.09
CA SER A 39 2.32 -0.07 -24.03
C SER A 39 2.97 1.31 -23.88
N ILE A 40 3.31 1.72 -22.64
CA ILE A 40 4.06 2.95 -22.38
C ILE A 40 5.48 2.78 -22.91
N SER A 41 6.16 1.67 -22.59
CA SER A 41 7.50 1.37 -23.09
C SER A 41 7.59 1.35 -24.62
N MET A 42 6.55 0.84 -25.30
CA MET A 42 6.45 0.83 -26.77
C MET A 42 6.09 2.20 -27.36
N LYS A 43 5.42 3.07 -26.60
CA LYS A 43 5.16 4.46 -27.00
C LYS A 43 6.35 5.38 -26.71
N THR A 44 7.14 5.08 -25.68
CA THR A 44 8.41 5.76 -25.38
C THR A 44 9.56 5.24 -26.20
N SER A 45 9.46 4.05 -26.79
CA SER A 45 10.29 3.67 -27.94
C SER A 45 9.81 4.45 -29.16
N LYS A 46 10.14 5.74 -29.18
CA LYS A 46 10.19 6.51 -30.42
C LYS A 46 10.97 5.66 -31.45
N PRO A 47 10.54 5.62 -32.72
CA PRO A 47 11.38 5.08 -33.78
C PRO A 47 12.69 5.87 -33.74
N SER A 48 13.80 5.20 -33.43
CA SER A 48 15.17 5.66 -33.66
C SER A 48 15.28 7.19 -33.76
N GLN A 49 15.15 7.89 -32.64
CA GLN A 49 16.00 9.07 -32.52
C GLN A 49 17.40 8.49 -32.64
N GLN A 50 18.12 8.88 -33.69
CA GLN A 50 19.57 8.71 -33.75
C GLN A 50 20.11 8.99 -32.34
N PRO A 51 21.16 8.31 -31.85
CA PRO A 51 21.82 8.78 -30.66
C PRO A 51 22.23 10.23 -30.95
N GLU A 52 21.45 11.18 -30.44
CA GLU A 52 21.87 12.57 -30.37
C GLU A 52 23.22 12.49 -29.67
N PRO A 53 24.28 13.08 -30.26
CA PRO A 53 25.60 13.02 -29.65
C PRO A 53 25.46 13.47 -28.21
N GLU A 54 25.95 12.65 -27.27
CA GLU A 54 25.95 13.06 -25.87
C GLU A 54 26.62 14.44 -25.81
N PRO A 55 25.97 15.43 -25.18
CA PRO A 55 26.51 16.77 -25.15
C PRO A 55 27.89 16.70 -24.53
N THR A 56 28.87 17.25 -25.23
CA THR A 56 30.24 17.26 -24.76
C THR A 56 30.31 18.08 -23.48
N LYS A 57 31.31 17.78 -22.63
CA LYS A 57 31.55 18.57 -21.42
C LYS A 57 31.64 20.08 -21.73
N ALA A 58 32.24 20.44 -22.85
CA ALA A 58 32.39 21.84 -23.27
C ALA A 58 31.04 22.51 -23.60
N GLU A 59 30.11 21.79 -24.23
CA GLU A 59 28.76 22.29 -24.52
C GLU A 59 27.96 22.48 -23.23
N LEU A 60 28.06 21.54 -22.29
CA LEU A 60 27.43 21.67 -20.97
C LEU A 60 28.03 22.84 -20.17
N GLU A 61 29.34 23.02 -20.18
CA GLU A 61 29.99 24.15 -19.47
C GLU A 61 29.64 25.51 -20.11
N ALA A 62 29.32 25.51 -21.41
CA ALA A 62 28.84 26.70 -22.12
C ALA A 62 27.37 27.02 -21.80
N GLU A 63 26.52 26.01 -21.61
CA GLU A 63 25.11 26.18 -21.20
C GLU A 63 24.96 26.49 -19.70
N PHE A 64 25.74 25.82 -18.85
CA PHE A 64 25.67 25.92 -17.39
C PHE A 64 26.83 26.76 -16.84
N ARG A 65 26.91 28.02 -17.26
CA ARG A 65 28.02 28.87 -16.86
C ARG A 65 27.96 29.23 -15.37
N SER A 66 29.11 29.19 -14.72
CA SER A 66 29.22 29.51 -13.29
C SER A 66 29.06 30.99 -12.96
N ASP A 67 29.14 31.87 -13.96
CA ASP A 67 28.89 33.31 -13.85
C ASP A 67 27.42 33.68 -14.09
N ASP A 68 26.58 32.75 -14.54
CA ASP A 68 25.14 32.95 -14.66
C ASP A 68 24.50 32.98 -13.26
N LYS A 69 24.19 34.21 -12.82
CA LYS A 69 23.59 34.48 -11.52
C LYS A 69 22.20 33.83 -11.37
N GLU A 70 21.41 33.75 -12.43
CA GLU A 70 20.08 33.13 -12.38
C GLU A 70 20.20 31.62 -12.19
N LEU A 71 21.10 30.98 -12.95
CA LEU A 71 21.41 29.57 -12.82
C LEU A 71 21.91 29.22 -11.41
N CYS A 72 22.87 29.99 -10.88
CA CYS A 72 23.40 29.77 -9.53
C CYS A 72 22.31 29.92 -8.45
N ASN A 73 21.43 30.92 -8.58
CA ASN A 73 20.32 31.12 -7.66
C ASN A 73 19.32 29.95 -7.71
N ALA A 74 18.98 29.49 -8.91
CA ALA A 74 18.10 28.35 -9.11
C ALA A 74 18.69 27.07 -8.50
N ALA A 75 19.97 26.78 -8.79
CA ALA A 75 20.69 25.63 -8.23
C ALA A 75 20.71 25.68 -6.70
N THR A 76 21.03 26.84 -6.12
CA THR A 76 21.03 27.06 -4.66
C THR A 76 19.64 26.79 -4.07
N LYS A 77 18.57 27.27 -4.72
CA LYS A 77 17.19 27.06 -4.26
C LYS A 77 16.79 25.58 -4.27
N ILE A 78 17.16 24.85 -5.32
CA ILE A 78 16.90 23.40 -5.43
C ILE A 78 17.66 22.64 -4.34
N GLN A 79 18.95 22.94 -4.16
CA GLN A 79 19.79 22.30 -3.14
C GLN A 79 19.27 22.57 -1.73
N ALA A 80 18.90 23.82 -1.42
CA ALA A 80 18.34 24.20 -0.12
C ALA A 80 17.00 23.51 0.13
N SER A 81 16.12 23.47 -0.87
CA SER A 81 14.83 22.79 -0.79
C SER A 81 15.00 21.29 -0.51
N PHE A 82 15.91 20.63 -1.23
CA PHE A 82 16.19 19.20 -1.05
C PHE A 82 16.77 18.90 0.34
N ARG A 83 17.79 19.65 0.77
CA ARG A 83 18.36 19.51 2.12
C ARG A 83 17.28 19.70 3.19
N GLY A 84 16.42 20.71 3.04
CA GLY A 84 15.28 20.93 3.93
C GLY A 84 14.26 19.80 3.90
N HIS A 85 13.95 19.25 2.72
CA HIS A 85 13.04 18.10 2.60
C HIS A 85 13.60 16.87 3.31
N GLN A 86 14.89 16.57 3.13
CA GLN A 86 15.56 15.46 3.78
C GLN A 86 15.55 15.61 5.30
N ALA A 87 15.86 16.80 5.81
CA ALA A 87 15.80 17.08 7.26
C ALA A 87 14.39 16.87 7.80
N ARG A 88 13.36 17.46 7.15
CA ARG A 88 11.96 17.27 7.55
C ARG A 88 11.54 15.82 7.50
N LYS A 89 11.93 15.06 6.47
CA LYS A 89 11.61 13.64 6.35
C LYS A 89 12.19 12.80 7.50
N GLN A 90 13.34 13.19 8.05
CA GLN A 90 13.94 12.52 9.21
C GLN A 90 13.30 12.92 10.55
N THR A 91 12.73 14.11 10.64
CA THR A 91 12.12 14.64 11.89
C THR A 91 10.60 14.56 11.90
N GLN A 92 9.96 14.24 10.78
CA GLN A 92 8.52 13.96 10.75
C GLN A 92 8.29 12.78 11.70
N PRO A 93 7.42 12.92 12.72
CA PRO A 93 6.96 11.75 13.45
C PRO A 93 6.40 10.81 12.38
N VAL A 94 6.83 9.55 12.42
CA VAL A 94 6.15 8.50 11.66
C VAL A 94 4.68 8.66 12.05
N GLU A 95 3.82 9.04 11.11
CA GLU A 95 2.39 9.04 11.37
C GLU A 95 2.10 7.62 11.85
N LYS A 96 1.85 7.49 13.16
CA LYS A 96 1.57 6.19 13.77
C LYS A 96 0.46 5.60 12.95
N THR A 97 0.67 4.37 12.50
CA THR A 97 -0.39 3.68 11.79
C THR A 97 -1.60 3.62 12.72
N LYS A 98 -2.83 3.57 12.17
CA LYS A 98 -4.03 3.43 13.01
C LYS A 98 -3.90 2.28 14.01
N GLU A 99 -3.21 1.21 13.62
CA GLU A 99 -2.92 0.06 14.49
C GLU A 99 -2.01 0.39 15.67
N GLU A 100 -1.00 1.24 15.49
CA GLU A 100 -0.14 1.69 16.60
C GLU A 100 -0.89 2.66 17.52
N GLN A 101 -1.72 3.54 16.97
CA GLN A 101 -2.57 4.43 17.75
C GLN A 101 -3.61 3.66 18.55
N ASP A 102 -4.31 2.71 17.93
CA ASP A 102 -5.32 1.86 18.59
C ASP A 102 -4.67 1.03 19.72
N LYS A 103 -3.42 0.55 19.53
CA LYS A 103 -2.68 -0.16 20.59
C LYS A 103 -2.35 0.74 21.77
N GLU A 104 -1.82 1.93 21.52
CA GLU A 104 -1.53 2.89 22.60
C GLU A 104 -2.81 3.31 23.32
N ASP A 105 -3.90 3.52 22.59
CA ASP A 105 -5.19 3.87 23.18
C ASP A 105 -5.72 2.73 24.06
N ILE A 106 -5.52 1.46 23.69
CA ILE A 106 -5.86 0.29 24.51
C ILE A 106 -4.98 0.20 25.77
N ASP A 107 -3.67 0.43 25.64
CA ASP A 107 -2.73 0.35 26.75
C ASP A 107 -2.97 1.44 27.80
N ASN A 108 -3.58 2.56 27.41
CA ASN A 108 -3.93 3.69 28.28
C ASN A 108 -5.31 3.55 28.95
N ILE A 109 -6.04 2.43 28.78
CA ILE A 109 -7.36 2.22 29.37
C ILE A 109 -7.23 1.85 30.86
N ASP A 110 -7.87 2.63 31.73
CA ASP A 110 -8.04 2.26 33.13
C ASP A 110 -9.16 1.22 33.30
N LEU A 111 -8.78 -0.05 33.46
CA LEU A 111 -9.71 -1.16 33.68
C LEU A 111 -10.50 -1.06 34.99
N THR A 112 -10.05 -0.22 35.93
CA THR A 112 -10.73 -0.03 37.22
C THR A 112 -11.78 1.08 37.17
N ASP A 113 -11.88 1.82 36.07
CA ASP A 113 -12.89 2.87 35.91
C ASP A 113 -14.32 2.27 35.96
N PRO A 114 -15.15 2.65 36.95
CA PRO A 114 -16.52 2.17 37.05
C PRO A 114 -17.38 2.59 35.85
N ASP A 115 -17.10 3.70 35.18
CA ASP A 115 -17.90 4.17 34.05
C ASP A 115 -17.57 3.42 32.76
N LEU A 116 -16.28 3.13 32.51
CA LEU A 116 -15.86 2.19 31.47
C LEU A 116 -16.54 0.83 31.63
N ASN A 117 -16.55 0.26 32.84
CA ASN A 117 -17.15 -1.04 33.11
C ASN A 117 -18.68 -1.06 32.86
N LYS A 118 -19.39 0.01 33.26
CA LYS A 118 -20.82 0.18 32.93
C LYS A 118 -21.06 0.25 31.43
N ALA A 119 -20.24 1.01 30.71
CA ALA A 119 -20.35 1.15 29.26
C ALA A 119 -20.10 -0.19 28.54
N ALA A 120 -19.04 -0.90 28.92
CA ALA A 120 -18.72 -2.23 28.40
C ALA A 120 -19.87 -3.22 28.63
N THR A 121 -20.42 -3.25 29.85
CA THR A 121 -21.56 -4.12 30.18
C THR A 121 -22.79 -3.80 29.31
N LYS A 122 -23.07 -2.52 29.05
CA LYS A 122 -24.18 -2.10 28.17
C LYS A 122 -23.98 -2.54 26.72
N ILE A 123 -22.76 -2.38 26.20
CA ILE A 123 -22.40 -2.82 24.84
C ILE A 123 -22.51 -4.34 24.71
N GLN A 124 -21.98 -5.08 25.69
CA GLN A 124 -22.04 -6.55 25.71
C GLN A 124 -23.48 -7.06 25.77
N ALA A 125 -24.34 -6.45 26.59
CA ALA A 125 -25.75 -6.79 26.68
C ALA A 125 -26.49 -6.53 25.36
N SER A 126 -26.26 -5.36 24.73
CA SER A 126 -26.83 -5.03 23.43
C SER A 126 -26.39 -6.01 22.34
N PHE A 127 -25.10 -6.38 22.33
CA PHE A 127 -24.57 -7.34 21.36
C PHE A 127 -25.10 -8.75 21.59
N ARG A 128 -25.21 -9.20 22.85
CA ARG A 128 -25.85 -10.48 23.21
C ARG A 128 -27.29 -10.54 22.69
N GLY A 129 -28.06 -9.47 22.88
CA GLY A 129 -29.41 -9.34 22.34
C GLY A 129 -29.45 -9.37 20.81
N HIS A 130 -28.55 -8.63 20.15
CA HIS A 130 -28.45 -8.63 18.69
C HIS A 130 -28.09 -10.00 18.11
N LYS A 131 -27.17 -10.74 18.75
CA LYS A 131 -26.80 -12.11 18.33
C LYS A 131 -27.98 -13.07 18.42
N ILE A 132 -28.78 -12.98 19.48
CA ILE A 132 -29.99 -13.78 19.65
C ILE A 132 -31.01 -13.41 18.58
N SER A 133 -31.20 -12.12 18.31
CA SER A 133 -32.17 -11.65 17.31
C SER A 133 -31.78 -12.00 15.87
N LEU A 134 -30.48 -12.11 15.57
CA LEU A 134 -29.95 -12.63 14.31
C LEU A 134 -30.16 -14.15 14.17
N ASP A 135 -29.96 -14.90 15.27
CA ASP A 135 -30.12 -16.36 15.31
C ASP A 135 -31.60 -16.79 15.30
N SER A 136 -32.50 -16.01 15.91
CA SER A 136 -33.95 -16.24 15.88
C SER A 136 -34.63 -15.68 14.62
N GLY A 137 -33.85 -15.17 13.65
CA GLY A 137 -34.30 -14.45 12.46
C GLY A 137 -34.08 -15.18 11.12
N GLN A 138 -33.81 -16.48 11.14
CA GLN A 138 -33.91 -17.34 9.94
C GLN A 138 -35.09 -18.32 10.13
N PRO A 139 -35.92 -18.57 9.09
CA PRO A 139 -36.96 -19.60 9.14
C PRO A 139 -36.38 -21.02 9.27
#